data_AF-A0A2J0LNX9-F1
#
_entry.id   AF-A0A2J0LNX9-F1
#
_cell.length_a   1.000
_cell.length_b   1.000
_cell.length_c   1.000
_cell.angle_alpha   90.00
_cell.angle_beta   90.00
_cell.angle_gamma   90.00
#
_symmetry.space_group_name_H-M   'P 1'
#
loop_
_entity.id
_entity.type
_entity.pdbx_description
1 polymer ?
#
loop_
_entity_poly.entity_id
_entity_poly.type
_entity_poly.pdbx_seq_one_letter_code
_entity_poly.pdbx_strand_id
1 'polypeptide(L)'
;MSDEEKLESQGSRPNETAEEKFIRIANLRVPNAIKKIKLIGNLSASAYKYSEDQVSKTIASLRQAVDEVEAKFKKGSQKSDSFSL
;
A
#
# COMPACT_ATOMS: atom_id res chain seq x y z
N MET A 1 17.26 -12.16 10.44
CA MET A 1 16.17 -12.00 9.46
C MET A 1 14.87 -11.97 10.22
N SER A 2 14.21 -10.83 10.23
CA SER A 2 12.93 -10.66 10.94
C SER A 2 11.83 -11.47 10.24
N ASP A 3 10.77 -11.87 10.96
CA ASP A 3 9.64 -12.62 10.37
C ASP A 3 9.00 -11.90 9.17
N GLU A 4 9.08 -10.57 9.15
CA GLU A 4 8.67 -9.71 8.02
C GLU A 4 9.51 -9.98 6.74
N GLU A 5 10.83 -10.20 6.85
CA GLU A 5 11.71 -10.49 5.70
C GLU A 5 11.52 -11.91 5.15
N LYS A 6 11.18 -12.87 6.04
CA LYS A 6 10.88 -14.25 5.63
C LYS A 6 9.61 -14.33 4.78
N LEU A 7 8.59 -13.53 5.09
CA LEU A 7 7.33 -13.52 4.34
C LEU A 7 7.45 -12.87 2.96
N GLU A 8 8.37 -11.90 2.81
CA GLU A 8 8.69 -11.26 1.52
C GLU A 8 9.57 -12.14 0.62
N SER A 9 10.45 -12.98 1.19
CA SER A 9 11.39 -13.81 0.41
C SER A 9 10.78 -15.10 -0.18
N GLN A 10 9.57 -15.48 0.23
CA GLN A 10 8.87 -16.62 -0.37
C GLN A 10 8.25 -16.21 -1.71
N GLY A 11 8.99 -16.48 -2.79
CA GLY A 11 8.44 -16.58 -4.15
C GLY A 11 7.20 -17.49 -4.20
N SER A 12 6.41 -17.38 -5.27
CA SER A 12 5.07 -17.99 -5.37
C SER A 12 5.03 -19.40 -4.80
N ARG A 13 4.09 -19.64 -3.88
CA ARG A 13 3.85 -20.98 -3.35
C ARG A 13 3.40 -21.87 -4.52
N PRO A 14 3.97 -23.08 -4.69
CA PRO A 14 3.53 -23.97 -5.75
C PRO A 14 2.03 -24.24 -5.58
N ASN A 15 1.28 -24.02 -6.67
CA ASN A 15 -0.19 -24.18 -6.79
C ASN A 15 -1.08 -23.12 -6.13
N GLU A 16 -0.59 -21.94 -5.73
CA GLU A 16 -1.49 -20.85 -5.31
C GLU A 16 -2.28 -20.27 -6.50
N THR A 17 -3.59 -20.09 -6.33
CA THR A 17 -4.43 -19.33 -7.26
C THR A 17 -4.07 -17.84 -7.23
N ALA A 18 -4.50 -17.10 -8.26
CA ALA A 18 -4.30 -15.64 -8.30
C ALA A 18 -4.98 -14.93 -7.12
N GLU A 19 -6.14 -15.43 -6.67
CA GLU A 19 -6.88 -14.90 -5.51
C GLU A 19 -6.13 -15.17 -4.20
N GLU A 20 -5.68 -16.40 -3.97
CA GLU A 20 -4.89 -16.74 -2.78
C GLU A 20 -3.59 -15.94 -2.72
N LYS A 21 -2.92 -15.77 -3.87
CA LYS A 21 -1.74 -14.92 -3.98
C LYS A 21 -2.07 -13.47 -3.63
N PHE A 22 -3.17 -12.92 -4.13
CA PHE A 22 -3.62 -11.58 -3.80
C PHE A 22 -3.85 -11.42 -2.29
N ILE A 23 -4.63 -12.32 -1.68
CA ILE A 23 -4.93 -12.29 -0.24
C ILE A 23 -3.64 -12.39 0.59
N ARG A 24 -2.75 -13.33 0.26
CA ARG A 24 -1.46 -13.50 0.96
C ARG A 24 -0.62 -12.24 0.93
N ILE A 25 -0.47 -11.63 -0.25
CA ILE A 25 0.35 -10.43 -0.42
C ILE A 25 -0.33 -9.21 0.21
N ALA A 26 -1.65 -9.09 0.11
CA ALA A 26 -2.42 -8.00 0.73
C ALA A 26 -2.33 -8.05 2.26
N ASN A 27 -2.47 -9.23 2.86
CA ASN A 27 -2.35 -9.44 4.31
C ASN A 27 -0.96 -9.09 4.85
N LEU A 28 0.08 -9.13 4.02
CA LEU A 28 1.41 -8.64 4.37
C LEU A 28 1.52 -7.12 4.18
N ARG A 29 1.13 -6.62 3.02
CA ARG A 29 1.41 -5.23 2.62
C ARG A 29 0.53 -4.21 3.33
N VAL A 30 -0.75 -4.52 3.55
CA VAL A 30 -1.71 -3.56 4.14
C VAL A 30 -1.35 -3.24 5.60
N PRO A 31 -1.09 -4.21 6.49
CA PRO A 31 -0.67 -3.90 7.86
C PRO A 31 0.66 -3.14 7.92
N ASN A 32 1.61 -3.48 7.05
CA ASN A 32 2.90 -2.77 6.96
C ASN A 32 2.71 -1.31 6.54
N ALA A 33 1.86 -1.04 5.55
CA ALA A 33 1.53 0.34 5.15
C ALA A 33 0.89 1.11 6.31
N ILE A 34 -0.09 0.51 7.00
CA ILE A 34 -0.73 1.12 8.18
C ILE A 34 0.29 1.42 9.28
N LYS A 35 1.23 0.49 9.55
CA LYS A 35 2.31 0.68 10.53
C LYS A 35 3.19 1.89 10.17
N LYS A 36 3.56 2.05 8.90
CA LYS A 36 4.32 3.21 8.43
C LYS A 36 3.52 4.52 8.57
N ILE A 37 2.23 4.51 8.25
CA ILE A 37 1.35 5.67 8.44
C ILE A 37 1.27 6.05 9.93
N LYS A 38 1.15 5.08 10.84
CA LYS A 38 1.17 5.33 12.29
C LYS A 38 2.49 5.96 12.75
N LEU A 39 3.63 5.50 12.23
CA LEU A 39 4.93 6.09 12.52
C LEU A 39 5.03 7.55 12.06
N ILE A 40 4.43 7.89 10.91
CA ILE A 40 4.31 9.28 10.46
C ILE A 40 3.43 10.08 11.43
N GLY A 41 2.32 9.50 11.89
CA GLY A 41 1.47 10.10 12.92
C GLY A 41 2.21 10.44 14.21
N ASN A 42 3.18 9.60 14.62
CA ASN A 42 4.01 9.85 15.80
C ASN A 42 4.90 11.11 15.68
N LEU A 43 5.06 11.68 14.48
CA LEU A 43 5.74 12.96 14.30
C LEU A 43 4.95 14.15 14.85
N SER A 44 3.67 13.96 15.22
CA SER A 44 2.89 14.96 15.95
C SER A 44 3.29 15.09 17.42
N ALA A 45 4.27 14.31 17.88
CA ALA A 45 4.76 14.40 19.25
C ALA A 45 5.41 15.77 19.53
N SER A 46 5.29 16.23 20.78
CA SER A 46 5.85 17.51 21.24
C SER A 46 7.36 17.65 21.09
N ALA A 47 8.08 16.54 20.84
CA ALA A 47 9.50 16.52 20.56
C ALA A 47 9.86 17.13 19.18
N TYR A 48 8.90 17.26 18.27
CA TYR A 48 9.12 17.77 16.92
C TYR A 48 8.53 19.17 16.74
N LYS A 49 9.23 19.99 15.95
CA LYS A 49 8.70 21.26 15.46
C LYS A 49 8.34 21.11 13.99
N TYR A 50 7.11 21.47 13.66
CA TYR A 50 6.59 21.46 12.30
C TYR A 50 5.67 22.66 12.11
N SER A 51 5.57 23.10 10.86
CA SER A 51 4.58 24.09 10.43
C SER A 51 3.32 23.40 9.92
N GLU A 52 2.21 24.15 9.90
CA GLU A 52 0.96 23.67 9.31
C GLU A 52 1.11 23.31 7.82
N ASP A 53 1.93 24.05 7.07
CA ASP A 53 2.25 23.76 5.67
C ASP A 53 2.95 22.40 5.51
N GLN A 54 3.92 22.08 6.39
CA GLN A 54 4.59 20.78 6.37
C GLN A 54 3.63 19.64 6.70
N VAL A 55 2.72 19.83 7.66
CA VAL A 55 1.67 18.84 7.98
C VAL A 55 0.75 18.66 6.78
N SER A 56 0.26 19.75 6.19
CA SER A 56 -0.62 19.73 5.02
C SER A 56 0.01 18.97 3.85
N LYS A 57 1.25 19.28 3.48
CA LYS A 57 2.00 18.59 2.43
C LYS A 57 2.21 17.11 2.71
N THR A 58 2.49 16.75 3.96
CA THR A 58 2.66 15.35 4.38
C THR A 58 1.36 14.57 4.18
N ILE A 59 0.23 15.10 4.68
CA ILE A 59 -1.07 14.44 4.56
C ILE A 59 -1.55 14.40 3.10
N ALA A 60 -1.34 15.46 2.33
CA ALA A 60 -1.67 15.50 0.91
C ALA A 60 -0.92 14.42 0.12
N SER A 61 0.37 14.23 0.41
CA SER A 61 1.19 13.18 -0.23
C SER A 61 0.68 11.78 0.10
N LEU A 62 0.26 11.54 1.35
CA LEU A 62 -0.33 10.25 1.76
C LEU A 62 -1.66 9.98 1.05
N ARG A 63 -2.52 10.99 0.92
CA ARG A 63 -3.79 10.87 0.20
C ARG A 63 -3.57 10.56 -1.29
N GLN A 64 -2.68 11.31 -1.94
CA GLN A 64 -2.34 11.07 -3.35
C GLN A 64 -1.86 9.64 -3.58
N ALA A 65 -1.01 9.10 -2.69
CA ALA A 65 -0.54 7.72 -2.80
C ALA A 65 -1.70 6.70 -2.71
N VAL A 66 -2.71 6.96 -1.88
CA VAL A 66 -3.92 6.11 -1.79
C VAL A 66 -4.77 6.26 -3.06
N ASP A 67 -4.95 7.48 -3.56
CA ASP A 67 -5.72 7.74 -4.80
C ASP A 67 -5.09 7.02 -6.00
N GLU A 68 -3.76 7.01 -6.10
CA GLU A 68 -3.03 6.27 -7.14
C GLU A 68 -3.21 4.75 -7.03
N VAL A 69 -3.27 4.20 -5.82
CA VAL A 69 -3.57 2.78 -5.59
C VAL A 69 -5.01 2.48 -6.02
N GLU A 70 -5.98 3.29 -5.60
CA GLU A 70 -7.39 3.13 -5.96
C GLU A 70 -7.58 3.20 -7.49
N ALA A 71 -6.93 4.16 -8.15
CA ALA A 71 -6.96 4.30 -9.60
C ALA A 71 -6.44 3.03 -10.32
N LYS A 72 -5.41 2.36 -9.77
CA LYS A 72 -4.90 1.09 -10.34
C LYS A 72 -5.91 -0.05 -10.20
N PHE A 73 -6.61 -0.15 -9.07
CA PHE A 73 -7.67 -1.14 -8.88
C PHE A 73 -8.86 -0.89 -9.82
N LYS A 74 -9.28 0.38 -9.99
CA LYS A 74 -10.34 0.77 -10.92
C LYS A 74 -9.99 0.48 -12.39
N LYS A 75 -8.75 0.74 -12.81
CA LYS A 75 -8.26 0.40 -14.16
C LYS A 75 -8.18 -1.11 -14.38
N GLY A 76 -7.80 -1.89 -13.36
CA GLY A 76 -7.76 -3.35 -13.43
C GLY A 76 -9.12 -4.01 -13.62
N SER A 77 -10.21 -3.37 -13.17
CA SER A 77 -11.59 -3.82 -13.40
C SER A 77 -12.15 -3.48 -14.79
N GLN A 78 -11.52 -2.58 -15.54
CA GLN A 78 -11.87 -2.28 -16.93
C GLN A 78 -10.96 -3.06 -17.89
N LYS A 79 -11.16 -4.38 -17.97
CA LYS A 79 -10.74 -5.15 -19.16
C LYS A 79 -11.95 -5.32 -20.07
N SER A 80 -12.29 -4.27 -20.81
CA SER A 80 -13.14 -4.30 -22.00
C SER A 80 -12.55 -3.28 -22.98
N ASP A 81 -12.35 -3.50 -24.27
CA ASP A 81 -12.79 -4.55 -25.18
C ASP A 81 -11.66 -4.81 -26.17
N SER A 82 -11.40 -6.08 -26.52
CA SER A 82 -10.71 -6.37 -27.77
C SER A 82 -11.60 -5.88 -28.91
N PHE A 83 -11.13 -4.89 -29.67
CA PHE A 83 -11.75 -4.50 -30.93
C PHE A 83 -11.81 -5.72 -31.87
N SER A 84 -13.03 -6.14 -32.23
CA SER A 84 -13.29 -7.07 -33.34
C SER A 84 -13.95 -6.28 -34.46
N LEU A 85 -13.48 -6.50 -35.69
CA LEU A 85 -14.13 -6.05 -36.93
C LEU A 85 -15.50 -6.70 -37.11
#